data_AF-A0A1F7X3F4-F1
#
_entry.id   AF-A0A1F7X3F4-F1
#
_cell.length_a   1.000
_cell.length_b   1.000
_cell.length_c   1.000
_cell.angle_alpha   90.00
_cell.angle_beta   90.00
_cell.angle_gamma   90.00
#
_symmetry.space_group_name_H-M   'P 1'
#
loop_
_entity.id
_entity.type
_entity.pdbx_description
1 polymer ?
#
loop_
_entity_poly.entity_id
_entity_poly.type
_entity_poly.pdbx_seq_one_letter_code
_entity_poly.pdbx_strand_id
1 'polypeptide(L)'
;MIKQEEVTSMVNRYICDDCGKQISSLRKCCMCHKDLCGGCQILHRWEGDHAVIYCKDCLRIGEPYLRQLSLLQTKYELDSEVLEIEWREKIAKRKAEEGK
;
A
#
# COMPACT_ATOMS: atom_id res chain seq x y z
N MET A 1 -43.38 26.41 -0.54
CA MET A 1 -42.07 26.38 0.14
C MET A 1 -41.47 25.00 -0.08
N ILE A 2 -40.52 24.89 -1.01
CA ILE A 2 -39.85 23.61 -1.29
C ILE A 2 -38.86 23.41 -0.14
N LYS A 3 -39.06 22.34 0.64
CA LYS A 3 -38.09 21.93 1.66
C LYS A 3 -36.79 21.59 0.94
N GLN A 4 -35.72 22.32 1.21
CA GLN A 4 -34.38 21.92 0.83
C GLN A 4 -34.10 20.60 1.55
N GLU A 5 -34.19 19.49 0.84
CA GLU A 5 -33.57 18.25 1.29
C GLU A 5 -32.07 18.54 1.35
N GLU A 6 -31.51 18.55 2.57
CA GLU A 6 -30.08 18.56 2.78
C GLU A 6 -29.51 17.34 2.07
N VAL A 7 -28.91 17.56 0.90
CA VAL A 7 -28.12 16.54 0.21
C VAL A 7 -26.88 16.32 1.07
N THR A 8 -27.00 15.49 2.10
CA THR A 8 -25.85 14.96 2.83
C THR A 8 -25.10 14.08 1.84
N SER A 9 -24.07 14.64 1.20
CA SER A 9 -23.14 13.86 0.39
C SER A 9 -22.68 12.68 1.23
N MET A 10 -23.00 11.45 0.82
CA MET A 10 -22.52 10.25 1.49
C MET A 10 -20.98 10.20 1.33
N VAL A 11 -20.27 10.80 2.28
CA VAL A 11 -18.81 10.69 2.34
C VAL A 11 -18.51 9.29 2.83
N ASN A 12 -18.00 8.42 1.96
CA ASN A 12 -17.48 7.12 2.37
C ASN A 12 -16.41 7.34 3.45
N ARG A 13 -16.67 6.80 4.66
CA ARG A 13 -15.73 6.84 5.78
C ARG A 13 -15.08 5.47 5.88
N TYR A 14 -13.78 5.42 5.64
CA TYR A 14 -12.96 4.22 5.85
C TYR A 14 -12.18 4.36 7.16
N ILE A 15 -11.66 3.25 7.68
CA ILE A 15 -10.81 3.22 8.88
C ILE A 15 -9.41 2.82 8.46
N CYS A 16 -8.40 3.55 8.93
CA CYS A 16 -7.00 3.18 8.71
C CYS A 16 -6.64 1.94 9.53
N ASP A 17 -6.17 0.89 8.88
CA ASP A 17 -5.81 -0.38 9.53
C ASP A 17 -4.62 -0.25 10.50
N ASP A 18 -3.75 0.73 10.30
CA ASP A 18 -2.53 0.90 11.11
C ASP A 18 -2.74 1.82 12.34
N CYS A 19 -3.69 2.77 12.29
CA CYS A 19 -3.87 3.73 13.39
C CYS A 19 -5.33 3.98 13.82
N GLY A 20 -6.30 3.33 13.20
CA GLY A 20 -7.72 3.44 13.53
C GLY A 20 -8.39 4.77 13.17
N LYS A 21 -7.66 5.73 12.57
CA LYS A 21 -8.23 7.03 12.18
C LYS A 21 -9.23 6.86 11.04
N GLN A 22 -10.34 7.60 11.10
CA GLN A 22 -11.27 7.72 9.97
C GLN A 22 -10.62 8.50 8.83
N ILE A 23 -10.82 8.02 7.60
CA ILE A 23 -10.28 8.62 6.38
C ILE A 23 -11.39 8.78 5.34
N SER A 24 -11.31 9.87 4.58
CA SER A 24 -12.23 10.19 3.49
C SER A 24 -11.71 9.77 2.11
N SER A 25 -10.43 9.38 2.02
CA SER A 25 -9.76 8.93 0.80
C SER A 25 -9.11 7.59 1.05
N LEU A 26 -9.47 6.63 0.20
CA LEU A 26 -8.98 5.26 0.25
C LEU A 26 -7.58 5.18 -0.37
N ARG A 27 -6.59 4.76 0.41
CA ARG A 27 -5.24 4.48 -0.08
C ARG A 27 -4.84 3.10 0.38
N LYS A 28 -4.48 2.23 -0.57
CA LYS A 28 -4.23 0.82 -0.28
C LYS A 28 -2.76 0.47 -0.42
N CYS A 29 -2.22 -0.26 0.56
CA CYS A 29 -0.92 -0.90 0.40
C CYS A 29 -0.97 -1.88 -0.78
N CYS A 30 -0.10 -1.74 -1.78
CA CYS A 30 -0.10 -2.62 -2.96
C CYS A 30 0.28 -4.08 -2.64
N MET A 31 0.90 -4.32 -1.49
CA MET A 31 1.36 -5.66 -1.09
C MET A 31 0.32 -6.41 -0.26
N CYS A 32 -0.33 -5.71 0.67
CA CYS A 32 -1.15 -6.35 1.69
C CYS A 32 -2.59 -5.83 1.75
N HIS A 33 -2.93 -4.87 0.89
CA HIS A 33 -4.24 -4.24 0.69
C HIS A 33 -4.84 -3.56 1.94
N LYS A 34 -4.03 -3.30 2.97
CA LYS A 34 -4.45 -2.48 4.11
C LYS A 34 -4.90 -1.10 3.63
N ASP A 35 -5.98 -0.61 4.23
CA ASP A 35 -6.48 0.74 4.07
C ASP A 35 -5.67 1.69 4.97
N LEU A 36 -5.04 2.71 4.37
CA LEU A 36 -4.07 3.57 5.03
C LEU A 36 -4.49 5.04 5.00
N CYS A 37 -4.27 5.72 6.12
CA CYS A 37 -4.35 7.18 6.14
C CYS A 37 -3.10 7.82 5.53
N GLY A 38 -3.20 9.13 5.29
CA GLY A 38 -2.11 9.92 4.71
C GLY A 38 -0.77 9.84 5.46
N GLY A 39 -0.80 9.58 6.78
CA GLY A 39 0.39 9.45 7.62
C GLY A 39 0.87 8.01 7.90
N CYS A 40 0.08 6.99 7.53
CA CYS A 40 0.47 5.58 7.66
C CYS A 40 0.98 4.98 6.35
N GLN A 41 0.65 5.60 5.22
CA GLN A 41 1.23 5.25 3.94
C GLN A 41 2.69 5.67 3.83
N ILE A 42 3.43 4.94 3.00
CA ILE A 42 4.70 5.36 2.44
C ILE A 42 4.54 5.37 0.93
N LEU A 43 4.82 6.51 0.31
CA LEU A 43 4.86 6.67 -1.13
C LEU A 43 6.27 6.35 -1.60
N HIS A 44 6.38 5.38 -2.50
CA HIS A 44 7.64 5.05 -3.14
C HIS A 44 7.50 5.28 -4.65
N ARG A 45 8.38 6.10 -5.21
CA ARG A 45 8.39 6.45 -6.63
C ARG A 45 9.58 5.76 -7.28
N TRP A 46 9.28 4.94 -8.27
CA TRP A 46 10.23 4.50 -9.28
C TRP A 46 10.29 5.57 -10.37
N GLU A 47 11.36 5.62 -11.18
CA GLU A 47 11.42 6.54 -12.32
C GLU A 47 10.16 6.35 -13.20
N GLY A 48 9.24 7.31 -13.14
CA GLY A 48 7.88 7.20 -13.68
C GLY A 48 6.84 8.03 -12.89
N ASP A 49 5.67 8.25 -13.49
CA ASP A 49 4.67 9.21 -12.98
C ASP A 49 3.77 8.69 -11.84
N HIS A 50 3.78 7.38 -11.55
CA HIS A 50 2.89 6.78 -10.56
C HIS A 50 3.62 6.32 -9.30
N ALA A 51 3.26 6.93 -8.15
CA ALA A 51 3.76 6.51 -6.85
C ALA A 51 3.06 5.23 -6.38
N VAL A 52 3.84 4.23 -5.98
CA VAL A 52 3.35 3.00 -5.35
C VAL A 52 3.20 3.23 -3.84
N ILE A 53 2.11 2.71 -3.27
CA ILE A 53 1.75 2.91 -1.86
C ILE A 53 2.06 1.64 -1.08
N TYR A 54 2.86 1.77 -0.01
CA TYR A 54 3.17 0.69 0.93
C TYR A 54 2.75 1.08 2.36
N CYS A 55 2.36 0.10 3.19
CA CYS A 55 2.37 0.30 4.65
C CYS A 55 3.80 0.13 5.18
N LYS A 56 4.05 0.63 6.40
CA LYS A 56 5.38 0.59 7.03
C LYS A 56 5.98 -0.82 7.10
N ASP A 57 5.16 -1.80 7.48
CA ASP A 57 5.64 -3.19 7.62
C ASP A 57 6.00 -3.83 6.28
N CYS A 58 5.15 -3.64 5.27
CA CYS A 58 5.40 -4.21 3.94
C CYS A 58 6.66 -3.60 3.34
N LEU A 59 6.85 -2.30 3.48
CA LEU A 59 8.07 -1.64 2.98
C LEU A 59 9.32 -2.13 3.71
N ARG A 60 9.26 -2.31 5.04
CA ARG A 60 10.40 -2.82 5.82
C ARG A 60 10.82 -4.23 5.38
N ILE A 61 9.86 -5.09 5.04
CA ILE A 61 10.14 -6.43 4.49
C ILE A 61 10.70 -6.33 3.06
N GLY A 62 10.17 -5.36 2.31
CA GLY A 62 10.43 -5.14 0.90
C GLY A 62 11.68 -4.38 0.51
N GLU A 63 12.26 -3.62 1.44
CA GLU A 63 13.40 -2.75 1.14
C GLU A 63 14.54 -3.47 0.40
N PRO A 64 14.92 -4.72 0.76
CA PRO A 64 15.92 -5.46 -0.01
C PRO A 64 15.49 -5.75 -1.45
N TYR A 65 14.20 -6.05 -1.68
CA TYR A 65 13.63 -6.33 -3.00
C TYR A 65 13.58 -5.07 -3.86
N LEU A 66 13.18 -3.93 -3.28
CA LEU A 66 13.18 -2.64 -3.97
C LEU A 66 14.59 -2.25 -4.42
N ARG A 67 15.61 -2.50 -3.59
CA ARG A 67 17.01 -2.26 -4.01
C ARG A 67 17.42 -3.17 -5.18
N GLN A 68 17.03 -4.44 -5.15
CA GLN A 68 17.34 -5.38 -6.23
C GLN A 68 16.61 -5.02 -7.53
N LEU A 69 15.31 -4.74 -7.47
CA LEU A 69 14.52 -4.29 -8.61
C LEU A 69 15.12 -3.04 -9.27
N SER A 70 15.69 -2.11 -8.48
CA SER A 70 16.32 -0.89 -8.96
C SER A 70 17.64 -1.16 -9.68
N LEU A 71 18.42 -2.10 -9.17
CA LEU A 71 19.64 -2.55 -9.83
C LEU A 71 19.36 -3.32 -11.13
N LEU A 72 18.26 -4.10 -11.17
CA LEU A 72 17.88 -4.93 -12.31
C LEU A 72 17.32 -4.11 -13.47
N GLN A 73 16.46 -3.11 -13.20
CA GLN A 73 16.00 -2.17 -14.22
C GLN A 73 17.15 -1.50 -14.99
N THR A 74 18.30 -1.31 -14.35
CA THR A 74 19.49 -0.73 -14.99
C THR A 74 20.39 -1.72 -15.76
N LYS A 75 20.29 -3.05 -15.55
CA LYS A 75 21.39 -3.92 -15.99
C LYS A 75 21.05 -5.34 -16.45
N TYR A 76 19.89 -5.90 -16.14
CA TYR A 76 19.56 -7.28 -16.51
C TYR A 76 18.05 -7.45 -16.69
N GLU A 77 17.65 -8.20 -17.72
CA GLU A 77 16.29 -8.73 -17.94
C GLU A 77 15.91 -9.77 -16.87
N LEU A 78 16.15 -9.51 -15.58
CA LEU A 78 15.48 -10.29 -14.54
C LEU A 78 14.03 -9.84 -14.48
N ASP A 79 13.16 -10.83 -14.52
CA ASP A 79 11.73 -10.63 -14.45
C ASP A 79 11.36 -10.05 -13.08
N SER A 80 10.98 -8.77 -13.06
CA SER A 80 10.51 -8.07 -11.87
C SER A 80 9.37 -8.82 -11.18
N GLU A 81 8.63 -9.64 -11.91
CA GLU A 81 7.54 -10.46 -11.39
C GLU A 81 8.01 -11.46 -10.33
N VAL A 82 9.17 -12.10 -10.51
CA VAL A 82 9.70 -13.11 -9.56
C VAL A 82 9.98 -12.47 -8.20
N LEU A 83 10.64 -11.31 -8.20
CA LEU A 83 10.95 -10.59 -6.95
C LEU A 83 9.70 -10.07 -6.25
N GLU A 84 8.70 -9.63 -7.01
CA GLU A 84 7.40 -9.23 -6.44
C GLU A 84 6.66 -10.41 -5.81
N ILE A 85 6.66 -11.59 -6.45
CA ILE A 85 6.06 -12.81 -5.92
C ILE A 85 6.73 -13.19 -4.60
N GLU A 86 8.07 -13.28 -4.56
CA GLU A 86 8.79 -13.61 -3.33
C GLU A 86 8.52 -12.63 -2.19
N TRP A 87 8.42 -11.33 -2.50
CA TRP A 87 8.09 -10.33 -1.50
C TRP A 87 6.66 -10.54 -0.95
N ARG A 88 5.68 -10.81 -1.82
CA ARG A 88 4.30 -11.12 -1.40
C ARG A 88 4.25 -12.36 -0.51
N GLU A 89 4.98 -13.42 -0.85
CA GLU A 89 5.07 -14.64 -0.04
C GLU A 89 5.64 -14.37 1.36
N LYS A 90 6.70 -13.56 1.48
CA LYS A 90 7.25 -13.18 2.79
C LYS A 90 6.28 -12.39 3.64
N ILE A 91 5.50 -11.49 3.04
CA ILE A 91 4.45 -10.75 3.75
C ILE A 91 3.37 -11.72 4.23
N ALA A 92 2.92 -12.64 3.38
CA ALA A 92 1.92 -13.64 3.74
C ALA A 92 2.38 -14.53 4.90
N LYS A 93 3.63 -15.01 4.85
CA LYS A 93 4.22 -15.82 5.93
C LYS A 93 4.25 -15.06 7.26
N ARG A 94 4.69 -13.80 7.27
CA ARG A 94 4.72 -12.99 8.51
C ARG A 94 3.33 -12.78 9.11
N LYS A 95 2.33 -12.50 8.28
CA LYS A 95 0.94 -12.37 8.74
C LYS A 95 0.42 -13.66 9.39
N ALA A 96 0.79 -14.82 8.84
CA ALA A 96 0.40 -16.11 9.42
C ALA A 96 1.09 -16.39 10.78
N GLU A 97 2.27 -15.81 11.01
CA GLU A 97 3.01 -15.91 12.28
C GLU A 97 2.48 -14.93 13.34
N GLU A 98 2.02 -13.74 12.96
CA GLU A 98 1.46 -12.73 13.86
C GLU A 98 0.00 -13.02 14.28
N GLY A 99 -0.69 -13.90 13.56
CA GLY A 99 -2.07 -14.32 13.86
C GLY A 99 -2.18 -15.55 14.79
N LYS A 100 -1.08 -15.99 15.41
CA LYS A 100 -1.02 -17.05 16.42
C LYS A 100 -0.72 -16.47 17.80
#